data_AF-A0AA97AJQ4-F1
#
_entry.id   AF-A0AA97AJQ4-F1
#
_cell.length_a   1.000
_cell.length_b   1.000
_cell.length_c   1.000
_cell.angle_alpha   90.00
_cell.angle_beta   90.00
_cell.angle_gamma   90.00
#
_symmetry.space_group_name_H-M   'P 1'
#
loop_
_entity.id
_entity.type
_entity.pdbx_description
1 polymer ?
#
loop_
_entity_poly.entity_id
_entity_poly.type
_entity_poly.pdbx_seq_one_letter_code
_entity_poly.pdbx_strand_id
1 'polypeptide(L)'
;MSQCSSILPGLPNTKAFNDLRFQIKALRSELMNLGQEVEELARRRFCTPEDFLSLRYQLSSISAGLEHVVSFHYAELLRLIAQLFNEQALLAESERLSQVEIDWDVRDASACLDRLHKNLQQLATTLQVARNELQQLAQHPDPESQGVKPLAPRLARLTEMLVNQGLLACQTLLGQAVQFHRDADPVAAAAEDYWAIVDTPLREEHHPAALQLAYCPYCGAKLTSEDRSFDGSYCENCRTRWIQTD
;
A
#
# COMPACT_ATOMS: atom_id res chain seq x y z
N MET A 1 32.42 -9.83 -11.99
CA MET A 1 32.41 -10.60 -10.73
C MET A 1 32.31 -9.60 -9.58
N SER A 2 31.08 -9.26 -9.18
CA SER A 2 30.83 -8.33 -8.07
C SER A 2 30.34 -9.13 -6.87
N GLN A 3 30.89 -8.81 -5.71
CA GLN A 3 30.86 -9.56 -4.47
C GLN A 3 29.43 -9.83 -3.98
N CYS A 4 29.04 -11.11 -4.00
CA CYS A 4 27.96 -11.65 -3.16
C CYS A 4 28.41 -11.58 -1.69
N SER A 5 28.25 -10.43 -1.04
CA SER A 5 28.37 -10.39 0.42
C SER A 5 27.14 -11.09 1.01
N SER A 6 27.37 -12.26 1.60
CA SER A 6 26.38 -13.04 2.32
C SER A 6 25.89 -12.25 3.53
N ILE A 7 24.73 -11.60 3.40
CA ILE A 7 24.10 -10.79 4.48
C ILE A 7 23.63 -11.66 5.66
N LEU A 8 23.65 -13.00 5.53
CA LEU A 8 23.16 -13.96 6.52
C LEU A 8 24.18 -15.10 6.72
N PRO A 9 25.31 -14.89 7.42
CA PRO A 9 26.20 -15.98 7.79
C PRO A 9 25.48 -16.90 8.78
N GLY A 10 25.19 -18.15 8.37
CA GLY A 10 24.67 -19.19 9.27
C GLY A 10 23.38 -19.89 8.85
N LEU A 11 22.67 -19.41 7.83
CA LEU A 11 21.51 -20.14 7.29
C LEU A 11 21.96 -21.27 6.35
N PRO A 12 21.27 -22.42 6.31
CA PRO A 12 21.52 -23.48 5.32
C PRO A 12 21.38 -22.97 3.88
N ASN A 13 22.14 -23.55 2.94
CA ASN A 13 22.03 -23.20 1.53
C ASN A 13 20.96 -24.06 0.83
N THR A 14 19.71 -23.94 1.26
CA THR A 14 18.56 -24.57 0.62
C THR A 14 17.70 -23.52 -0.08
N LYS A 15 16.82 -23.96 -0.99
CA LYS A 15 15.88 -23.06 -1.68
C LYS A 15 15.07 -22.22 -0.69
N ALA A 16 14.44 -22.86 0.30
CA ALA A 16 13.60 -22.16 1.28
C ALA A 16 14.36 -21.10 2.09
N PHE A 17 15.59 -21.39 2.52
CA PHE A 17 16.41 -20.38 3.20
C PHE A 17 16.89 -19.29 2.24
N ASN A 18 17.18 -19.59 0.97
CA ASN A 18 17.51 -18.59 -0.05
C ASN A 18 16.34 -17.63 -0.31
N ASP A 19 15.12 -18.16 -0.42
CA ASP A 19 13.89 -17.37 -0.59
C ASP A 19 13.68 -16.46 0.63
N LEU A 20 13.93 -16.99 1.85
CA LEU A 20 13.90 -16.19 3.09
C LEU A 20 14.93 -15.05 3.07
N ARG A 21 16.17 -15.33 2.63
CA ARG A 21 17.22 -14.29 2.50
C ARG A 21 16.79 -13.19 1.54
N PHE A 22 16.18 -13.59 0.43
CA PHE A 22 15.69 -12.68 -0.58
C PHE A 22 14.61 -11.76 -0.01
N GLN A 23 13.60 -12.32 0.68
CA GLN A 23 12.52 -11.51 1.25
C GLN A 23 13.01 -10.54 2.32
N ILE A 24 13.92 -10.96 3.21
CA ILE A 24 14.53 -10.05 4.20
C ILE A 24 15.28 -8.91 3.50
N LYS A 25 16.02 -9.20 2.43
CA LYS A 25 16.77 -8.19 1.67
C LYS A 25 15.83 -7.21 0.95
N ALA A 26 14.80 -7.73 0.28
CA ALA A 26 13.80 -6.93 -0.43
C ALA A 26 13.07 -6.00 0.55
N LEU A 27 12.52 -6.57 1.63
CA LEU A 27 11.82 -5.82 2.68
C LEU A 27 12.69 -4.71 3.28
N ARG A 28 13.96 -5.01 3.58
CA ARG A 28 14.89 -4.00 4.11
C ARG A 28 15.18 -2.88 3.10
N SER A 29 15.27 -3.21 1.82
CA SER A 29 15.50 -2.22 0.75
C SER A 29 14.30 -1.30 0.60
N GLU A 30 13.10 -1.87 0.53
CA GLU A 30 11.86 -1.10 0.41
C GLU A 30 11.62 -0.20 1.61
N LEU A 31 11.82 -0.70 2.84
CA LEU A 31 11.72 0.13 4.04
C LEU A 31 12.74 1.26 4.09
N MET A 32 13.93 1.06 3.52
CA MET A 32 14.93 2.13 3.40
C MET A 32 14.45 3.22 2.43
N ASN A 33 13.93 2.83 1.27
CA ASN A 33 13.42 3.77 0.26
C ASN A 33 12.22 4.56 0.82
N LEU A 34 11.22 3.86 1.36
CA LEU A 34 10.05 4.49 2.00
C LEU A 34 10.46 5.40 3.15
N GLY A 35 11.40 4.97 4.00
CA GLY A 35 11.92 5.81 5.07
C GLY A 35 12.53 7.12 4.56
N GLN A 36 13.31 7.06 3.49
CA GLN A 36 13.91 8.25 2.86
C GLN A 36 12.86 9.17 2.24
N GLU A 37 11.86 8.62 1.56
CA GLU A 37 10.75 9.40 0.98
C GLU A 37 9.95 10.14 2.07
N VAL A 38 9.61 9.44 3.17
CA VAL A 38 8.90 10.04 4.31
C VAL A 38 9.77 11.11 4.99
N GLU A 39 11.07 10.86 5.18
CA GLU A 39 12.00 11.85 5.76
C GLU A 39 12.17 13.09 4.89
N GLU A 40 12.18 12.93 3.57
CA GLU A 40 12.20 14.06 2.64
C GLU A 40 10.91 14.86 2.77
N LEU A 41 9.76 14.19 2.76
CA LEU A 41 8.46 14.82 2.90
C LEU A 41 8.32 15.56 4.24
N ALA A 42 8.82 14.97 5.34
CA ALA A 42 8.83 15.58 6.66
C ALA A 42 9.65 16.89 6.75
N ARG A 43 10.62 17.09 5.85
CA ARG A 43 11.46 18.29 5.79
C ARG A 43 10.89 19.38 4.90
N ARG A 44 9.90 19.07 4.05
CA ARG A 44 9.28 20.02 3.14
C ARG A 44 8.34 20.96 3.90
N ARG A 45 8.26 22.19 3.42
CA ARG A 45 7.24 23.16 3.85
C ARG A 45 6.15 23.15 2.79
N PHE A 46 4.89 23.15 3.24
CA PHE A 46 3.72 23.17 2.37
C PHE A 46 3.00 24.49 2.60
N CYS A 47 2.96 25.33 1.57
CA CYS A 47 2.42 26.68 1.65
C CYS A 47 1.43 26.99 0.51
N THR A 48 1.48 26.27 -0.60
CA THR A 48 0.64 26.53 -1.78
C THR A 48 -0.29 25.35 -2.11
N PRO A 49 -1.34 25.58 -2.92
CA PRO A 49 -2.19 24.49 -3.40
C PRO A 49 -1.42 23.38 -4.14
N GLU A 50 -0.41 23.76 -4.94
CA GLU A 50 0.47 22.80 -5.62
C GLU A 50 1.29 21.97 -4.64
N ASP A 51 1.76 22.55 -3.54
CA ASP A 51 2.45 21.81 -2.47
C ASP A 51 1.54 20.75 -1.86
N PHE A 52 0.26 21.08 -1.61
CA PHE A 52 -0.69 20.15 -1.02
C PHE A 52 -1.15 19.06 -1.98
N LEU A 53 -1.28 19.38 -3.27
CA LEU A 53 -1.51 18.38 -4.32
C LEU A 53 -0.32 17.41 -4.41
N SER A 54 0.90 17.94 -4.42
CA SER A 54 2.15 17.17 -4.43
C SER A 54 2.29 16.28 -3.19
N LEU A 55 1.95 16.80 -2.00
CA LEU A 55 1.89 16.06 -0.74
C LEU A 55 0.94 14.87 -0.83
N ARG A 56 -0.28 15.08 -1.37
CA ARG A 56 -1.27 14.01 -1.56
C ARG A 56 -0.75 12.91 -2.46
N TYR A 57 -0.18 13.24 -3.62
CA TYR A 57 0.37 12.23 -4.53
C TYR A 57 1.52 11.45 -3.91
N GLN A 58 2.44 12.13 -3.21
CA GLN A 58 3.56 11.47 -2.55
C GLN A 58 3.09 10.55 -1.42
N LEU A 59 2.14 10.99 -0.59
CA LEU A 59 1.56 10.13 0.45
C LEU A 59 0.76 8.97 -0.12
N SER A 60 0.11 9.14 -1.26
CA SER A 60 -0.55 8.03 -1.96
C SER A 60 0.47 6.98 -2.40
N SER A 61 1.60 7.42 -2.97
CA SER A 61 2.70 6.53 -3.37
C SER A 61 3.32 5.81 -2.17
N ILE A 62 3.63 6.54 -1.09
CA ILE A 62 4.18 5.98 0.15
C ILE A 62 3.21 4.97 0.77
N SER A 63 1.91 5.27 0.77
CA SER A 63 0.87 4.39 1.30
C SER A 63 0.81 3.09 0.51
N ALA A 64 0.76 3.17 -0.83
CA ALA A 64 0.78 1.98 -1.69
C ALA A 64 2.07 1.16 -1.54
N GLY A 65 3.21 1.83 -1.40
CA GLY A 65 4.49 1.17 -1.15
C GLY A 65 4.53 0.44 0.20
N LEU A 66 3.98 1.04 1.26
CA LEU A 66 3.90 0.38 2.57
C LEU A 66 2.89 -0.78 2.57
N GLU A 67 1.76 -0.62 1.89
CA GLU A 67 0.80 -1.71 1.67
C GLU A 67 1.48 -2.89 0.97
N HIS A 68 2.21 -2.65 -0.11
CA HIS A 68 2.97 -3.68 -0.81
C HIS A 68 4.03 -4.34 0.10
N VAL A 69 4.76 -3.54 0.87
CA VAL A 69 5.73 -4.04 1.87
C VAL A 69 5.08 -5.01 2.85
N VAL A 70 3.87 -4.71 3.33
CA VAL A 70 3.15 -5.52 4.31
C VAL A 70 2.52 -6.76 3.65
N SER A 71 1.67 -6.54 2.64
CA SER A 71 0.85 -7.59 2.02
C SER A 71 1.66 -8.57 1.18
N PHE A 72 2.81 -8.14 0.66
CA PHE A 72 3.67 -8.99 -0.15
C PHE A 72 4.91 -9.44 0.61
N HIS A 73 5.86 -8.54 0.88
CA HIS A 73 7.17 -8.93 1.40
C HIS A 73 7.12 -9.45 2.84
N TYR A 74 6.39 -8.76 3.72
CA TYR A 74 6.31 -9.16 5.12
C TYR A 74 5.42 -10.38 5.33
N ALA A 75 4.27 -10.44 4.64
CA ALA A 75 3.44 -11.64 4.62
C ALA A 75 4.22 -12.87 4.12
N GLU A 76 4.98 -12.75 3.02
CA GLU A 76 5.79 -13.84 2.48
C GLU A 76 6.94 -14.24 3.41
N LEU A 77 7.57 -13.27 4.08
CA LEU A 77 8.56 -13.54 5.13
C LEU A 77 7.96 -14.41 6.25
N LEU A 78 6.77 -14.06 6.75
CA LEU A 78 6.07 -14.84 7.78
C LEU A 78 5.71 -16.23 7.26
N ARG A 79 5.25 -16.35 6.01
CA ARG A 79 4.91 -17.63 5.37
C ARG A 79 6.11 -18.58 5.31
N LEU A 80 7.27 -18.08 4.87
CA LEU A 80 8.49 -18.87 4.76
C LEU A 80 9.00 -19.32 6.13
N ILE A 81 8.97 -18.44 7.12
CA ILE A 81 9.31 -18.79 8.51
C ILE A 81 8.31 -19.85 9.03
N ALA A 82 7.01 -19.65 8.84
CA ALA A 82 6.00 -20.60 9.26
C ALA A 82 6.23 -22.01 8.69
N GLN A 83 6.59 -22.10 7.41
CA GLN A 83 6.89 -23.37 6.74
C GLN A 83 8.20 -24.02 7.22
N LEU A 84 9.24 -23.22 7.42
CA LEU A 84 10.55 -23.71 7.88
C LEU A 84 10.49 -24.29 9.31
N PHE A 85 9.63 -23.72 10.17
CA PHE A 85 9.56 -24.09 11.58
C PHE A 85 8.23 -24.73 12.00
N ASN A 86 7.33 -24.98 11.06
CA ASN A 86 6.01 -25.56 11.27
C ASN A 86 5.13 -24.77 12.28
N GLU A 87 5.08 -23.44 12.11
CA GLU A 87 4.39 -22.51 13.01
C GLU A 87 3.07 -22.00 12.39
N GLN A 88 1.97 -22.68 12.71
CA GLN A 88 0.65 -22.40 12.11
C GLN A 88 0.13 -20.99 12.41
N ALA A 89 0.45 -20.42 13.58
CA ALA A 89 0.05 -19.06 13.94
C ALA A 89 0.67 -18.01 12.99
N LEU A 90 1.91 -18.21 12.55
CA LEU A 90 2.58 -17.32 11.60
C LEU A 90 2.03 -17.47 10.19
N LEU A 91 1.57 -18.68 9.82
CA LEU A 91 0.91 -18.91 8.53
C LEU A 91 -0.43 -18.19 8.46
N ALA A 92 -1.26 -18.30 9.50
CA ALA A 92 -2.54 -17.57 9.57
C ALA A 92 -2.34 -16.04 9.54
N GLU A 93 -1.32 -15.54 10.25
CA GLU A 93 -0.99 -14.12 10.22
C GLU A 93 -0.50 -13.67 8.84
N SER A 94 0.30 -14.49 8.15
CA SER A 94 0.73 -14.24 6.76
C SER A 94 -0.47 -14.11 5.82
N GLU A 95 -1.42 -15.05 5.88
CA GLU A 95 -2.63 -15.02 5.05
C GLU A 95 -3.46 -13.77 5.34
N ARG A 96 -3.65 -13.42 6.62
CA ARG A 96 -4.35 -12.20 7.02
C ARG A 96 -3.67 -10.95 6.45
N LEU A 97 -2.34 -10.86 6.54
CA LEU A 97 -1.59 -9.71 6.05
C LEU A 97 -1.59 -9.61 4.53
N SER A 98 -1.63 -10.73 3.81
CA SER A 98 -1.70 -10.74 2.34
C SER A 98 -2.98 -10.13 1.76
N GLN A 99 -4.01 -9.95 2.60
CA GLN A 99 -5.30 -9.37 2.26
C GLN A 99 -5.47 -7.96 2.83
N VAL A 100 -4.43 -7.39 3.43
CA VAL A 100 -4.51 -6.03 3.95
C VAL A 100 -4.47 -5.05 2.79
N GLU A 101 -5.53 -4.27 2.68
CA GLU A 101 -5.66 -3.15 1.76
C GLU A 101 -5.78 -1.88 2.59
N ILE A 102 -5.15 -0.80 2.12
CA ILE A 102 -5.34 0.52 2.72
C ILE A 102 -6.75 0.99 2.37
N ASP A 103 -7.52 1.40 3.38
CA ASP A 103 -8.75 2.13 3.13
C ASP A 103 -8.40 3.54 2.63
N TRP A 104 -8.65 3.77 1.35
CA TRP A 104 -8.39 5.03 0.68
C TRP A 104 -9.51 6.06 0.92
N ASP A 105 -10.65 5.64 1.49
CA ASP A 105 -11.80 6.50 1.74
C ASP A 105 -11.70 7.27 3.06
N VAL A 106 -10.53 7.86 3.31
CA VAL A 106 -10.28 8.65 4.54
C VAL A 106 -10.89 10.04 4.37
N ARG A 107 -12.23 10.10 4.45
CA ARG A 107 -12.97 11.36 4.58
C ARG A 107 -12.91 11.78 6.04
N ASP A 108 -12.57 13.03 6.32
CA ASP A 108 -12.62 13.67 7.65
C ASP A 108 -11.43 13.44 8.60
N ALA A 109 -10.20 13.48 8.07
CA ALA A 109 -9.04 13.65 8.95
C ALA A 109 -8.86 15.13 9.36
N SER A 110 -8.87 15.41 10.66
CA SER A 110 -8.49 16.74 11.18
C SER A 110 -7.07 17.10 10.68
N ALA A 111 -6.98 18.07 9.77
CA ALA A 111 -5.73 18.53 9.18
C ALA A 111 -5.11 19.67 10.00
N CYS A 112 -3.82 19.55 10.30
CA CYS A 112 -3.03 20.58 10.98
C CYS A 112 -1.55 20.35 10.63
N LEU A 113 -0.89 21.37 10.06
CA LEU A 113 0.45 21.22 9.49
C LEU A 113 1.48 20.72 10.50
N ASP A 114 1.47 21.27 11.72
CA ASP A 114 2.37 20.81 12.79
C ASP A 114 2.15 19.33 13.15
N ARG A 115 0.89 18.88 13.13
CA ARG A 115 0.54 17.47 13.37
C ARG A 115 0.97 16.60 12.19
N LEU A 116 0.81 17.06 10.96
CA LEU A 116 1.30 16.37 9.76
C LEU A 116 2.81 16.15 9.85
N HIS A 117 3.60 17.21 10.10
CA HIS A 117 5.06 17.09 10.21
C HIS A 117 5.47 16.15 11.34
N LYS A 118 4.82 16.23 12.50
CA LYS A 118 5.09 15.31 13.61
C LYS A 118 4.77 13.86 13.25
N ASN A 119 3.64 13.62 12.57
CA ASN A 119 3.24 12.29 12.15
C ASN A 119 4.18 11.72 11.08
N LEU A 120 4.64 12.53 10.13
CA LEU A 120 5.66 12.14 9.15
C LEU A 120 6.98 11.76 9.83
N GLN A 121 7.45 12.54 10.80
CA GLN A 121 8.66 12.23 11.57
C GLN A 121 8.51 10.93 12.38
N GLN A 122 7.34 10.72 12.97
CA GLN A 122 7.04 9.49 13.70
C GLN A 122 7.04 8.28 12.75
N LEU A 123 6.41 8.39 11.58
CA LEU A 123 6.41 7.34 10.57
C LEU A 123 7.83 7.01 10.09
N ALA A 124 8.64 8.03 9.75
CA ALA A 124 10.05 7.83 9.39
C ALA A 124 10.81 7.06 10.48
N THR A 125 10.61 7.43 11.75
CA THR A 125 11.23 6.76 12.90
C THR A 125 10.76 5.30 13.00
N THR A 126 9.46 5.05 12.83
CA THR A 126 8.88 3.69 12.83
C THR A 126 9.49 2.84 11.71
N LEU A 127 9.58 3.34 10.49
CA LEU A 127 10.19 2.61 9.37
C LEU A 127 11.67 2.32 9.60
N GLN A 128 12.42 3.29 10.14
CA GLN A 128 13.84 3.12 10.45
C GLN A 128 14.07 2.07 11.56
N VAL A 129 13.23 2.05 12.60
CA VAL A 129 13.33 1.04 13.66
C VAL A 129 12.91 -0.34 13.13
N ALA A 130 11.91 -0.44 12.26
CA ALA A 130 11.50 -1.71 11.64
C ALA A 130 12.61 -2.29 10.77
N ARG A 131 13.29 -1.44 9.99
CA ARG A 131 14.48 -1.79 9.23
C ARG A 131 15.60 -2.33 10.13
N ASN A 132 15.83 -1.72 11.29
CA ASN A 132 16.84 -2.17 12.25
C ASN A 132 16.48 -3.53 12.85
N GLU A 133 15.20 -3.78 13.15
CA GLU A 133 14.72 -5.08 13.61
C GLU A 133 14.93 -6.19 12.57
N LEU A 134 14.69 -5.89 11.28
CA LEU A 134 14.99 -6.83 10.19
C LEU A 134 16.48 -7.13 10.05
N GLN A 135 17.34 -6.12 10.24
CA GLN A 135 18.78 -6.33 10.26
C GLN A 135 19.20 -7.25 11.42
N GLN A 136 18.54 -7.16 12.57
CA GLN A 136 18.82 -8.06 13.68
C GLN A 136 18.26 -9.47 13.44
N LEU A 137 17.09 -9.59 12.80
CA LEU A 137 16.53 -10.88 12.37
C LEU A 137 17.46 -11.59 11.38
N ALA A 138 18.11 -10.81 10.51
CA ALA A 138 19.14 -11.29 9.60
C ALA A 138 20.39 -11.83 10.32
N GLN A 139 20.74 -11.28 11.48
CA GLN A 139 21.95 -11.64 12.19
C GLN A 139 21.77 -12.84 13.14
N HIS A 140 20.61 -13.50 13.15
CA HIS A 140 20.35 -14.58 14.09
C HIS A 140 21.16 -15.85 13.75
N PRO A 141 22.01 -16.34 14.66
CA PRO A 141 22.76 -17.57 14.44
C PRO A 141 21.83 -18.80 14.53
N ASP A 142 22.04 -19.73 13.61
CA ASP A 142 21.54 -21.11 13.57
C ASP A 142 20.05 -21.32 13.93
N PRO A 143 19.13 -21.17 12.95
CA PRO A 143 17.72 -21.41 13.18
C PRO A 143 17.38 -22.89 13.38
N GLU A 144 18.19 -23.82 12.86
CA GLU A 144 17.88 -25.26 12.91
C GLU A 144 17.92 -25.78 14.34
N SER A 145 18.82 -25.25 15.19
CA SER A 145 18.97 -25.68 16.57
C SER A 145 18.04 -24.98 17.57
N GLN A 146 17.52 -23.79 17.25
CA GLN A 146 16.75 -22.95 18.20
C GLN A 146 15.27 -22.74 17.82
N GLY A 147 14.87 -23.07 16.58
CA GLY A 147 13.50 -22.90 16.10
C GLY A 147 13.04 -21.43 16.02
N VAL A 148 11.72 -21.20 16.03
CA VAL A 148 11.11 -19.84 15.93
C VAL A 148 11.08 -19.06 17.24
N LYS A 149 11.15 -19.73 18.39
CA LYS A 149 11.03 -19.08 19.71
C LYS A 149 11.87 -17.81 19.89
N PRO A 150 13.15 -17.74 19.47
CA PRO A 150 13.93 -16.52 19.61
C PRO A 150 13.59 -15.43 18.56
N LEU A 151 12.92 -15.79 17.46
CA LEU A 151 12.46 -14.88 16.41
C LEU A 151 11.08 -14.27 16.71
N ALA A 152 10.21 -15.02 17.41
CA ALA A 152 8.84 -14.62 17.73
C ALA A 152 8.68 -13.18 18.27
N PRO A 153 9.45 -12.71 19.29
CA PRO A 153 9.31 -11.34 19.79
C PRO A 153 9.68 -10.28 18.75
N ARG A 154 10.62 -10.59 17.85
CA ARG A 154 11.04 -9.68 16.77
C ARG A 154 10.01 -9.60 15.67
N LEU A 155 9.43 -10.73 15.30
CA LEU A 155 8.32 -10.80 14.35
C LEU A 155 7.12 -10.03 14.89
N ALA A 156 6.72 -10.25 16.14
CA ALA A 156 5.64 -9.50 16.77
C ALA A 156 5.90 -7.98 16.77
N ARG A 157 7.13 -7.56 17.05
CA ARG A 157 7.52 -6.15 16.98
C ARG A 157 7.45 -5.60 15.56
N LEU A 158 7.86 -6.35 14.55
CA LEU A 158 7.73 -5.96 13.15
C LEU A 158 6.27 -5.81 12.73
N THR A 159 5.38 -6.74 13.12
CA THR A 159 3.94 -6.63 12.88
C THR A 159 3.39 -5.34 13.50
N GLU A 160 3.69 -5.09 14.77
CA GLU A 160 3.24 -3.90 15.48
C GLU A 160 3.68 -2.62 14.75
N MET A 161 4.93 -2.56 14.31
CA MET A 161 5.48 -1.37 13.68
C MET A 161 4.98 -1.15 12.25
N LEU A 162 4.93 -2.19 11.42
CA LEU A 162 4.55 -2.04 10.02
C LEU A 162 3.03 -1.93 9.85
N VAL A 163 2.28 -2.73 10.59
CA VAL A 163 0.83 -2.87 10.41
C VAL A 163 0.10 -1.88 11.32
N ASN A 164 0.26 -2.04 12.63
CA ASN A 164 -0.56 -1.29 13.60
C ASN A 164 -0.18 0.18 13.66
N GLN A 165 1.12 0.50 13.47
CA GLN A 165 1.63 1.86 13.49
C GLN A 165 1.81 2.42 12.08
N GLY A 166 2.49 1.69 11.19
CA GLY A 166 2.84 2.16 9.85
C GLY A 166 1.63 2.40 8.95
N LEU A 167 0.87 1.35 8.63
CA LEU A 167 -0.27 1.45 7.72
C LEU A 167 -1.33 2.44 8.22
N LEU A 168 -1.65 2.39 9.52
CA LEU A 168 -2.61 3.31 10.13
C LEU A 168 -2.13 4.77 10.06
N ALA A 169 -0.83 5.01 10.26
CA ALA A 169 -0.26 6.34 10.12
C ALA A 169 -0.32 6.83 8.66
N CYS A 170 -0.02 5.96 7.68
CA CYS A 170 -0.15 6.29 6.26
C CYS A 170 -1.59 6.66 5.88
N GLN A 171 -2.59 5.87 6.31
CA GLN A 171 -4.01 6.19 6.12
C GLN A 171 -4.36 7.57 6.68
N THR A 172 -3.95 7.83 7.93
CA THR A 172 -4.20 9.11 8.59
C THR A 172 -3.55 10.28 7.85
N LEU A 173 -2.27 10.13 7.47
CA LEU A 173 -1.51 11.15 6.75
C LEU A 173 -2.10 11.43 5.38
N LEU A 174 -2.53 10.39 4.66
CA LEU A 174 -3.17 10.54 3.37
C LEU A 174 -4.50 11.29 3.48
N GLY A 175 -5.35 10.94 4.45
CA GLY A 175 -6.58 11.68 4.72
C GLY A 175 -6.31 13.16 5.03
N GLN A 176 -5.26 13.45 5.82
CA GLN A 176 -4.84 14.83 6.08
C GLN A 176 -4.40 15.55 4.80
N ALA A 177 -3.65 14.89 3.91
CA ALA A 177 -3.20 15.46 2.66
C ALA A 177 -4.35 15.74 1.68
N VAL A 178 -5.33 14.84 1.59
CA VAL A 178 -6.57 15.06 0.83
C VAL A 178 -7.31 16.27 1.37
N GLN A 179 -7.44 16.39 2.69
CA GLN A 179 -8.12 17.54 3.30
C GLN A 179 -7.36 18.85 3.03
N PHE A 180 -6.04 18.88 3.18
CA PHE A 180 -5.26 20.07 2.85
C PHE A 180 -5.41 20.50 1.39
N HIS A 181 -5.43 19.53 0.46
CA HIS A 181 -5.63 19.84 -0.94
C HIS A 181 -7.03 20.42 -1.20
N ARG A 182 -8.08 19.82 -0.61
CA ARG A 182 -9.46 20.33 -0.68
C ARG A 182 -9.60 21.74 -0.12
N ASP A 183 -8.93 22.02 1.00
CA ASP A 183 -8.97 23.34 1.64
C ASP A 183 -8.20 24.40 0.82
N ALA A 184 -7.12 24.00 0.16
CA ALA A 184 -6.26 24.89 -0.62
C ALA A 184 -6.80 25.17 -2.04
N ASP A 185 -7.42 24.19 -2.70
CA ASP A 185 -8.07 24.32 -4.00
C ASP A 185 -9.39 23.53 -4.06
N PRO A 186 -10.49 24.11 -3.54
CA PRO A 186 -11.77 23.43 -3.51
C PRO A 186 -12.37 23.21 -4.91
N VAL A 187 -11.99 24.02 -5.90
CA VAL A 187 -12.52 23.89 -7.27
C VAL A 187 -11.87 22.72 -7.99
N ALA A 188 -10.54 22.61 -7.93
CA ALA A 188 -9.85 21.45 -8.48
C ALA A 188 -10.27 20.15 -7.77
N ALA A 189 -10.36 20.16 -6.44
CA ALA A 189 -10.80 18.99 -5.69
C ALA A 189 -12.24 18.58 -6.02
N ALA A 190 -13.16 19.53 -6.20
CA ALA A 190 -14.53 19.23 -6.63
C ALA A 190 -14.60 18.64 -8.05
N ALA A 191 -13.71 19.08 -8.95
CA ALA A 191 -13.61 18.51 -10.30
C ALA A 191 -13.08 17.07 -10.24
N GLU A 192 -12.09 16.79 -9.40
CA GLU A 192 -11.60 15.42 -9.18
C GLU A 192 -12.65 14.51 -8.54
N ASP A 193 -13.34 14.98 -7.50
CA ASP A 193 -14.43 14.23 -6.86
C ASP A 193 -15.55 13.93 -7.88
N TYR A 194 -15.86 14.88 -8.78
CA TYR A 194 -16.79 14.66 -9.89
C TYR A 194 -16.31 13.56 -10.84
N TRP A 195 -15.06 13.62 -11.29
CA TRP A 195 -14.51 12.59 -12.20
C TRP A 195 -14.41 11.23 -11.53
N ALA A 196 -14.02 11.14 -10.25
CA ALA A 196 -14.01 9.88 -9.52
C ALA A 196 -15.40 9.23 -9.40
N ILE A 197 -16.43 10.06 -9.21
CA ILE A 197 -17.84 9.63 -9.25
C ILE A 197 -18.19 9.13 -10.66
N VAL A 198 -17.82 9.88 -11.69
CA VAL A 198 -18.11 9.51 -13.09
C VAL A 198 -17.36 8.24 -13.50
N ASP A 199 -16.14 8.00 -13.07
CA ASP A 199 -15.34 6.83 -13.45
C ASP A 199 -15.80 5.54 -12.75
N THR A 200 -16.46 5.66 -11.59
CA THR A 200 -16.98 4.49 -10.86
C THR A 200 -18.41 4.19 -11.32
N PRO A 201 -18.67 3.04 -11.98
CA PRO A 201 -20.03 2.66 -12.32
C PRO A 201 -20.87 2.43 -11.06
N LEU A 202 -22.09 2.97 -11.03
CA LEU A 202 -23.10 2.59 -10.05
C LEU A 202 -23.67 1.20 -10.31
N ARG A 203 -23.59 0.74 -11.57
CA ARG A 203 -24.19 -0.52 -12.02
C ARG A 203 -23.34 -1.16 -13.09
N GLU A 204 -23.29 -2.47 -13.04
CA GLU A 204 -22.78 -3.29 -14.13
C GLU A 204 -23.94 -4.14 -14.66
N GLU A 205 -24.20 -4.05 -15.96
CA GLU A 205 -25.28 -4.75 -16.63
C GLU A 205 -24.74 -5.45 -17.88
N HIS A 206 -25.28 -6.62 -18.19
CA HIS A 206 -24.81 -7.40 -19.34
C HIS A 206 -25.67 -7.15 -20.57
N HIS A 207 -25.05 -6.92 -21.72
CA HIS A 207 -25.76 -6.75 -22.98
C HIS A 207 -25.01 -7.42 -24.16
N PRO A 208 -25.67 -8.26 -24.99
CA PRO A 208 -25.00 -9.00 -26.07
C PRO A 208 -24.28 -8.11 -27.09
N ALA A 209 -24.78 -6.88 -27.28
CA ALA A 209 -24.22 -5.89 -28.20
C ALA A 209 -23.78 -4.62 -27.47
N ALA A 210 -23.27 -4.74 -26.23
CA ALA A 210 -22.92 -3.59 -25.38
C ALA A 210 -22.07 -2.54 -26.13
N LEU A 211 -21.04 -2.98 -26.87
CA LEU A 211 -20.14 -2.09 -27.63
C LEU A 211 -20.81 -1.38 -28.82
N GLN A 212 -22.00 -1.80 -29.22
CA GLN A 212 -22.73 -1.26 -30.38
C GLN A 212 -23.90 -0.36 -29.95
N LEU A 213 -24.12 -0.19 -28.64
CA LEU A 213 -25.18 0.66 -28.13
C LEU A 213 -24.93 2.13 -28.51
N ALA A 214 -25.90 2.74 -29.20
CA ALA A 214 -25.90 4.18 -29.46
C ALA A 214 -26.54 4.99 -28.32
N TYR A 215 -27.43 4.34 -27.56
CA TYR A 215 -28.15 4.90 -26.41
C TYR A 215 -28.12 3.90 -25.27
N CYS A 216 -28.11 4.41 -24.04
CA CYS A 216 -28.19 3.60 -22.84
C CYS A 216 -29.57 2.93 -22.73
N PRO A 217 -29.65 1.59 -22.69
CA PRO A 217 -30.92 0.87 -22.49
C PRO A 217 -31.64 1.24 -21.19
N TYR A 218 -30.89 1.67 -20.18
CA TYR A 218 -31.45 1.96 -18.86
C TYR A 218 -32.09 3.35 -18.77
N CYS A 219 -31.40 4.41 -19.23
CA CYS A 219 -31.87 5.80 -19.06
C CYS A 219 -32.15 6.54 -20.37
N GLY A 220 -31.93 5.92 -21.53
CA GLY A 220 -32.17 6.52 -22.84
C GLY A 220 -31.17 7.61 -23.24
N ALA A 221 -30.17 7.92 -22.43
CA ALA A 221 -29.13 8.88 -22.77
C ALA A 221 -28.29 8.39 -23.95
N LYS A 222 -27.89 9.31 -24.82
CA LYS A 222 -26.93 9.01 -25.88
C LYS A 222 -25.61 8.58 -25.24
N LEU A 223 -25.03 7.47 -25.70
CA LEU A 223 -23.71 7.03 -25.26
C LEU A 223 -22.68 7.81 -26.08
N THR A 224 -21.99 8.75 -25.45
CA THR A 224 -21.14 9.74 -26.13
C THR A 224 -19.66 9.66 -25.80
N SER A 225 -19.22 8.79 -24.88
CA SER A 225 -17.80 8.80 -24.49
C SER A 225 -16.91 8.10 -25.53
N GLU A 226 -15.75 8.71 -25.76
CA GLU A 226 -14.58 8.09 -26.40
C GLU A 226 -13.97 6.99 -25.49
N ASP A 227 -14.34 6.98 -24.20
CA ASP A 227 -13.97 6.01 -23.17
C ASP A 227 -14.83 4.73 -23.18
N ARG A 228 -15.02 4.15 -24.37
CA ARG A 228 -15.38 2.73 -24.46
C ARG A 228 -14.17 1.94 -23.99
N SER A 229 -14.02 1.76 -22.68
CA SER A 229 -12.97 0.91 -22.12
C SER A 229 -13.00 -0.46 -22.80
N PHE A 230 -11.85 -1.12 -22.86
CA PHE A 230 -11.54 -2.29 -23.69
C PHE A 230 -12.52 -3.50 -23.56
N ASP A 231 -13.46 -3.45 -22.62
CA ASP A 231 -14.39 -4.51 -22.23
C ASP A 231 -15.87 -4.08 -22.10
N GLY A 232 -16.25 -2.81 -22.36
CA GLY A 232 -17.65 -2.37 -22.20
C GLY A 232 -18.01 -0.99 -22.75
N SER A 233 -19.29 -0.63 -22.63
CA SER A 233 -19.80 0.72 -22.94
C SER A 233 -20.34 1.40 -21.69
N TYR A 234 -19.88 2.61 -21.41
CA TYR A 234 -20.24 3.34 -20.19
C TYR A 234 -21.27 4.45 -20.45
N CYS A 235 -22.28 4.53 -19.58
CA CYS A 235 -23.26 5.62 -19.60
C CYS A 235 -23.01 6.59 -18.44
N GLU A 236 -22.42 7.74 -18.70
CA GLU A 236 -22.14 8.79 -17.69
C GLU A 236 -23.42 9.27 -16.97
N ASN A 237 -24.56 9.35 -17.66
CA ASN A 237 -25.79 9.92 -17.10
C ASN A 237 -26.44 9.04 -16.02
N CYS A 238 -26.35 7.71 -16.13
CA CYS A 238 -26.89 6.78 -15.12
C CYS A 238 -25.81 5.90 -14.48
N ARG A 239 -24.55 6.19 -14.80
CA ARG A 239 -23.35 5.51 -14.32
C ARG A 239 -23.45 3.98 -14.46
N THR A 240 -23.97 3.52 -15.59
CA THR A 240 -24.13 2.09 -15.89
C THR A 240 -23.06 1.66 -16.89
N ARG A 241 -22.24 0.67 -16.49
CA ARG A 241 -21.31 -0.03 -17.37
C ARG A 241 -22.02 -1.23 -18.01
N TRP A 242 -22.04 -1.26 -19.33
CA TRP A 242 -22.57 -2.36 -20.11
C TRP A 242 -21.45 -3.30 -20.53
N ILE A 243 -21.47 -4.53 -20.01
CA ILE A 243 -20.48 -5.57 -20.28
C ILE A 243 -20.99 -6.42 -21.44
N GLN A 244 -20.15 -6.61 -22.46
CA GLN A 244 -20.53 -7.48 -23.57
C GLN A 244 -20.53 -8.94 -23.12
N THR A 245 -21.60 -9.66 -23.46
CA THR A 245 -21.69 -11.11 -23.25
C THR A 245 -21.49 -11.80 -24.58
N ASP A 246 -20.73 -12.91 -24.55
CA ASP A 246 -20.53 -13.81 -25.70
C ASP A 246 -21.81 -14.58 -26.06
#